data_AF-A0A942K0Y4-F1
#
_entry.id   AF-A0A942K0Y4-F1
#
_cell.length_a   1.000
_cell.length_b   1.000
_cell.length_c   1.000
_cell.angle_alpha   90.00
_cell.angle_beta   90.00
_cell.angle_gamma   90.00
#
_symmetry.space_group_name_H-M   'P 1'
#
loop_
_entity.id
_entity.type
_entity.pdbx_description
1 polymer ?
#
loop_
_entity_poly.entity_id
_entity_poly.type
_entity_poly.pdbx_seq_one_letter_code
_entity_poly.pdbx_strand_id
1 'polypeptide(L)'
;MSHPDPQNTAVMGRSPIQIARAKKQAEIITNLTQRFTAFPYPVYLFGSFATGLFHGYSDVDLVILAPKDQYKTSYSLAYDQLSGMAMPYDILVCSSLNELDESIRSSLQVLHTPRHQTMSESQRGISLIELMIALLIGAFFLGGVLQIFANTKQTYRMQEALSRLQENGRHAMEFISRDVRMAGYFGCLSGSFNPANIENALNDQANFAWNLSNPVIGHDNVANTFALVNAVVPGTDVIATYRMSDNPIPLISPFNNSAQMFVHADFNADCPATQATTCHEGEILMVTDCRQGTIFQTTNTTNVGGGSGVNVVHSANNTFTPGNDTPPVFDRNYGPGSEIARISTFVYYIRLNPAGEPSLYRSRLATSSNRTNALSAEELVEGIENLQIIYGVDTGTDGAPDYFVPASGVTAANWANVVAVRVSLLVRTPANNIAPSPVAYTYNGATPTPADRRLRRVFTSTIALRNRLD
;
A
#
# COMPACT_ATOMS: atom_id res chain seq x y z
N MET A 1 -49.73 30.90 -59.14
CA MET A 1 -48.59 30.50 -58.29
C MET A 1 -48.21 29.07 -58.66
N SER A 2 -46.91 28.77 -58.63
CA SER A 2 -46.25 27.50 -59.00
C SER A 2 -46.26 27.22 -60.51
N HIS A 3 -45.18 26.85 -61.17
CA HIS A 3 -43.78 26.63 -60.81
C HIS A 3 -43.04 26.64 -62.17
N PRO A 4 -41.92 27.35 -62.37
CA PRO A 4 -41.18 27.25 -63.62
C PRO A 4 -40.53 25.87 -63.75
N ASP A 5 -40.62 25.34 -64.96
CA ASP A 5 -40.04 24.11 -65.48
C ASP A 5 -38.53 23.95 -65.13
N PRO A 6 -38.10 22.82 -64.51
CA PRO A 6 -36.73 22.62 -64.07
C PRO A 6 -35.73 22.21 -65.18
N GLN A 7 -36.10 22.27 -66.46
CA GLN A 7 -35.18 21.96 -67.57
C GLN A 7 -34.23 23.11 -68.00
N ASN A 8 -34.15 24.24 -67.28
CA ASN A 8 -33.36 25.38 -67.77
C ASN A 8 -32.56 26.17 -66.71
N THR A 9 -32.03 25.50 -65.68
CA THR A 9 -31.20 26.12 -64.64
C THR A 9 -29.77 25.56 -64.61
N ALA A 10 -29.06 25.60 -65.75
CA ALA A 10 -27.59 25.44 -65.81
C ALA A 10 -26.93 25.99 -67.10
N VAL A 11 -27.48 27.04 -67.73
CA VAL A 11 -26.94 27.60 -68.99
C VAL A 11 -26.59 29.10 -68.91
N MET A 12 -26.50 29.69 -67.71
CA MET A 12 -25.97 31.04 -67.53
C MET A 12 -24.48 30.99 -67.19
N GLY A 13 -23.62 31.25 -68.19
CA GLY A 13 -22.17 31.42 -68.01
C GLY A 13 -21.26 30.46 -68.79
N ARG A 14 -21.80 29.55 -69.61
CA ARG A 14 -21.01 28.61 -70.43
C ARG A 14 -20.83 29.09 -71.86
N SER A 15 -19.63 28.98 -72.42
CA SER A 15 -19.37 29.33 -73.82
C SER A 15 -20.09 28.36 -74.79
N PRO A 16 -20.38 28.76 -76.05
CA PRO A 16 -20.98 27.86 -77.04
C PRO A 16 -20.23 26.53 -77.21
N ILE A 17 -18.89 26.58 -77.08
CA ILE A 17 -18.02 25.40 -77.11
C ILE A 17 -18.29 24.47 -75.92
N GLN A 18 -18.47 25.03 -74.72
CA GLN A 18 -18.77 24.23 -73.52
C GLN A 18 -20.15 23.56 -73.59
N ILE A 19 -21.14 24.21 -74.19
CA ILE A 19 -22.48 23.64 -74.41
C ILE A 19 -22.41 22.48 -75.43
N ALA A 20 -21.72 22.69 -76.55
CA ALA A 20 -21.53 21.64 -77.56
C ALA A 20 -20.77 20.42 -77.00
N ARG A 21 -19.74 20.66 -76.18
CA ARG A 21 -18.96 19.62 -75.49
C ARG A 21 -19.84 18.82 -74.53
N ALA A 22 -20.64 19.49 -73.69
CA ALA A 22 -21.56 18.81 -72.77
C ALA A 22 -22.61 17.97 -73.50
N LYS A 23 -23.15 18.46 -74.63
CA LYS A 23 -24.11 17.69 -75.45
C LYS A 23 -23.47 16.43 -76.04
N LYS A 24 -22.26 16.55 -76.60
CA LYS A 24 -21.50 15.41 -77.14
C LYS A 24 -21.13 14.40 -76.04
N GLN A 25 -20.77 14.86 -74.84
CA GLN A 25 -20.52 14.01 -73.68
C GLN A 25 -21.75 13.18 -73.32
N ALA A 26 -22.91 13.83 -73.19
CA ALA A 26 -24.17 13.18 -72.83
C ALA A 26 -24.60 12.14 -73.88
N GLU A 27 -24.41 12.44 -75.16
CA GLU A 27 -24.67 11.51 -76.26
C GLU A 27 -23.78 10.26 -76.18
N ILE A 28 -22.48 10.43 -75.93
CA ILE A 28 -21.53 9.32 -75.80
C ILE A 28 -21.85 8.47 -74.58
N ILE A 29 -22.10 9.09 -73.42
CA ILE A 29 -22.46 8.36 -72.20
C ILE A 29 -23.74 7.56 -72.42
N THR A 30 -24.75 8.16 -73.07
CA THR A 30 -26.01 7.46 -73.37
C THR A 30 -25.79 6.25 -74.29
N ASN A 31 -24.98 6.40 -75.33
CA ASN A 31 -24.65 5.32 -76.26
C ASN A 31 -23.90 4.18 -75.55
N LEU A 32 -22.91 4.52 -74.71
CA LEU A 32 -22.16 3.55 -73.92
C LEU A 32 -23.07 2.82 -72.92
N THR A 33 -23.89 3.55 -72.15
CA THR A 33 -24.83 2.91 -71.21
C THR A 33 -25.77 1.95 -71.95
N GLN A 34 -26.25 2.30 -73.15
CA GLN A 34 -27.09 1.41 -73.95
C GLN A 34 -26.33 0.14 -74.37
N ARG A 35 -25.09 0.26 -74.85
CA ARG A 35 -24.24 -0.88 -75.24
C ARG A 35 -23.97 -1.83 -74.06
N PHE A 36 -23.78 -1.30 -72.86
CA PHE A 36 -23.46 -2.09 -71.68
C PHE A 36 -24.68 -2.55 -70.86
N THR A 37 -25.92 -2.24 -71.28
CA THR A 37 -27.15 -2.55 -70.51
C THR A 37 -27.28 -4.00 -70.04
N ALA A 38 -26.82 -4.96 -70.86
CA ALA A 38 -26.87 -6.40 -70.56
C ALA A 38 -25.51 -6.99 -70.15
N PHE A 39 -24.52 -6.14 -69.85
CA PHE A 39 -23.17 -6.58 -69.55
C PHE A 39 -23.10 -7.23 -68.15
N PRO A 40 -22.36 -8.35 -67.97
CA PRO A 40 -22.42 -9.13 -66.73
C PRO A 40 -21.62 -8.52 -65.57
N TYR A 41 -20.75 -7.54 -65.82
CA TYR A 41 -19.88 -6.92 -64.83
C TYR A 41 -20.17 -5.41 -64.67
N PRO A 42 -19.87 -4.79 -63.52
CA PRO A 42 -19.89 -3.34 -63.39
C PRO A 42 -18.92 -2.68 -64.37
N VAL A 43 -19.37 -1.60 -65.01
CA VAL A 43 -18.59 -0.80 -65.95
C VAL A 43 -18.59 0.65 -65.51
N TYR A 44 -17.42 1.27 -65.52
CA TYR A 44 -17.21 2.67 -65.17
C TYR A 44 -16.53 3.38 -66.31
N LEU A 45 -16.90 4.64 -66.53
CA LEU A 45 -16.18 5.58 -67.38
C LEU A 45 -15.19 6.35 -66.51
N PHE A 46 -13.98 6.61 -67.00
CA PHE A 46 -13.03 7.48 -66.32
C PHE A 46 -12.38 8.48 -67.28
N GLY A 47 -11.42 9.26 -66.78
CA GLY A 47 -10.61 10.12 -67.63
C GLY A 47 -11.35 11.32 -68.21
N SER A 48 -10.96 11.69 -69.43
CA SER A 48 -11.35 12.99 -70.02
C SER A 48 -12.84 13.07 -70.38
N PHE A 49 -13.47 11.94 -70.73
CA PHE A 49 -14.91 11.87 -70.99
C PHE A 49 -15.76 11.80 -69.72
N ALA A 50 -15.27 11.21 -68.63
CA ALA A 50 -15.99 11.25 -67.35
C ALA A 50 -15.99 12.67 -66.75
N THR A 51 -14.87 13.39 -66.87
CA THR A 51 -14.69 14.74 -66.31
C THR A 51 -15.22 15.87 -67.20
N GLY A 52 -15.61 15.57 -68.45
CA GLY A 52 -16.05 16.58 -69.42
C GLY A 52 -14.91 17.43 -70.00
N LEU A 53 -13.66 16.99 -69.82
CA LEU A 53 -12.44 17.65 -70.28
C LEU A 53 -11.83 17.00 -71.54
N PHE A 54 -12.61 16.29 -72.36
CA PHE A 54 -12.18 15.62 -73.60
C PHE A 54 -12.00 16.53 -74.83
N HIS A 55 -11.02 16.28 -75.69
CA HIS A 55 -10.72 17.09 -76.89
C HIS A 55 -11.04 16.29 -78.16
N GLY A 56 -10.79 16.86 -79.35
CA GLY A 56 -11.16 16.22 -80.63
C GLY A 56 -10.59 14.82 -80.88
N TYR A 57 -9.51 14.45 -80.18
CA TYR A 57 -8.80 13.17 -80.30
C TYR A 57 -8.81 12.34 -79.02
N SER A 58 -9.59 12.73 -78.00
CA SER A 58 -9.67 11.96 -76.76
C SER A 58 -10.32 10.60 -76.99
N ASP A 59 -9.82 9.61 -76.27
CA ASP A 59 -10.29 8.24 -76.14
C ASP A 59 -11.33 8.08 -75.04
N VAL A 60 -12.17 7.04 -75.17
CA VAL A 60 -13.10 6.61 -74.13
C VAL A 60 -12.42 5.62 -73.20
N ASP A 61 -12.22 6.02 -71.96
CA ASP A 61 -11.56 5.21 -70.94
C ASP A 61 -12.58 4.46 -70.08
N LEU A 62 -12.55 3.12 -70.11
CA LEU A 62 -13.45 2.27 -69.35
C LEU A 62 -12.73 1.38 -68.34
N VAL A 63 -13.32 1.23 -67.16
CA VAL A 63 -12.93 0.20 -66.17
C VAL A 63 -14.04 -0.84 -66.05
N ILE A 64 -13.66 -2.11 -66.12
CA ILE A 64 -14.54 -3.24 -65.84
C ILE A 64 -14.10 -3.89 -64.53
N LEU A 65 -15.06 -4.09 -63.63
CA LEU A 65 -14.82 -4.76 -62.36
C LEU A 65 -15.18 -6.25 -62.47
N ALA A 66 -14.19 -7.13 -62.64
CA ALA A 66 -14.41 -8.57 -62.84
C ALA A 66 -13.48 -9.41 -61.94
N PRO A 67 -13.85 -10.65 -61.56
CA PRO A 67 -12.93 -11.57 -60.87
C PRO A 67 -11.66 -11.86 -61.68
N LYS A 68 -10.53 -12.12 -61.01
CA LYS A 68 -9.20 -12.30 -61.65
C LYS A 68 -9.16 -13.41 -62.70
N ASP A 69 -9.91 -14.49 -62.49
CA ASP A 69 -10.04 -15.61 -63.43
C ASP A 69 -10.83 -15.24 -64.70
N GLN A 70 -11.62 -14.16 -64.67
CA GLN A 70 -12.47 -13.73 -65.78
C GLN A 70 -11.90 -12.56 -66.59
N TYR A 71 -10.70 -12.03 -66.26
CA TYR A 71 -10.15 -10.82 -66.88
C TYR A 71 -10.13 -10.84 -68.42
N LYS A 72 -9.70 -11.95 -69.02
CA LYS A 72 -9.63 -12.09 -70.48
C LYS A 72 -11.02 -12.11 -71.11
N THR A 73 -11.95 -12.84 -70.49
CA THR A 73 -13.33 -12.97 -70.95
C THR A 73 -14.06 -11.63 -70.87
N SER A 74 -13.95 -10.94 -69.73
CA SER A 74 -14.60 -9.63 -69.53
C SER A 74 -14.04 -8.56 -70.46
N TYR A 75 -12.72 -8.55 -70.71
CA TYR A 75 -12.11 -7.66 -71.68
C TYR A 75 -12.66 -7.91 -73.11
N SER A 76 -12.66 -9.18 -73.55
CA SER A 76 -13.16 -9.54 -74.89
C SER A 76 -14.63 -9.17 -75.08
N LEU A 77 -15.48 -9.43 -74.08
CA LEU A 77 -16.90 -9.10 -74.16
C LEU A 77 -17.13 -7.59 -74.27
N ALA A 78 -16.35 -6.78 -73.54
CA ALA A 78 -16.48 -5.32 -73.61
C ALA A 78 -15.93 -4.77 -74.91
N TYR A 79 -14.84 -5.35 -75.42
CA TYR A 79 -14.31 -5.03 -76.74
C TYR A 79 -15.38 -5.25 -77.82
N ASP A 80 -16.11 -6.37 -77.76
CA ASP A 80 -17.23 -6.64 -78.68
C ASP A 80 -18.36 -5.59 -78.55
N GLN A 81 -18.66 -5.12 -77.34
CA GLN A 81 -19.66 -4.05 -77.14
C GLN A 81 -19.22 -2.71 -77.76
N LEU A 82 -17.93 -2.44 -77.83
CA LEU A 82 -17.37 -1.19 -78.37
C LEU A 82 -17.00 -1.29 -79.86
N SER A 83 -17.04 -2.49 -80.43
CA SER A 83 -16.76 -2.70 -81.85
C SER A 83 -17.66 -1.81 -82.72
N GLY A 84 -17.05 -1.14 -83.70
CA GLY A 84 -17.72 -0.19 -84.60
C GLY A 84 -17.92 1.22 -84.04
N MET A 85 -17.37 1.56 -82.85
CA MET A 85 -17.37 2.93 -82.36
C MET A 85 -16.38 3.81 -83.17
N ALA A 86 -16.81 5.00 -83.58
CA ALA A 86 -16.03 5.90 -84.46
C ALA A 86 -14.96 6.73 -83.73
N MET A 87 -14.49 6.28 -82.56
CA MET A 87 -13.51 6.96 -81.72
C MET A 87 -12.66 5.94 -80.95
N PRO A 88 -11.42 6.29 -80.57
CA PRO A 88 -10.56 5.39 -79.80
C PRO A 88 -11.14 5.13 -78.40
N TYR A 89 -10.82 3.96 -77.85
CA TYR A 89 -11.23 3.56 -76.51
C TYR A 89 -10.17 2.67 -75.86
N ASP A 90 -10.03 2.80 -74.55
CA ASP A 90 -9.14 1.99 -73.72
C ASP A 90 -9.94 1.30 -72.62
N ILE A 91 -9.63 0.01 -72.40
CA ILE A 91 -10.34 -0.84 -71.43
C ILE A 91 -9.34 -1.34 -70.40
N LEU A 92 -9.60 -1.02 -69.14
CA LEU A 92 -8.93 -1.60 -67.98
C LEU A 92 -9.85 -2.61 -67.29
N VAL A 93 -9.29 -3.74 -66.86
CA VAL A 93 -10.01 -4.73 -66.04
C VAL A 93 -9.29 -4.90 -64.72
N CYS A 94 -10.02 -4.72 -63.62
CA CYS A 94 -9.52 -4.91 -62.27
C CYS A 94 -10.51 -5.71 -61.43
N SER A 95 -10.02 -6.30 -60.34
CA SER A 95 -10.85 -7.08 -59.41
C SER A 95 -11.37 -6.24 -58.25
N SER A 96 -10.73 -5.10 -58.01
CA SER A 96 -11.14 -4.09 -57.03
C SER A 96 -10.78 -2.71 -57.53
N LEU A 97 -11.65 -1.71 -57.30
CA LEU A 97 -11.35 -0.30 -57.60
C LEU A 97 -10.15 0.23 -56.79
N ASN A 98 -9.77 -0.47 -55.71
CA ASN A 98 -8.57 -0.17 -54.93
C ASN A 98 -7.26 -0.53 -55.68
N GLU A 99 -7.31 -1.36 -56.72
CA GLU A 99 -6.15 -1.67 -57.57
C GLU A 99 -5.82 -0.51 -58.54
N LEU A 100 -6.74 0.45 -58.70
CA LEU A 100 -6.56 1.61 -59.58
C LEU A 100 -5.79 2.73 -58.87
N ASP A 101 -5.00 3.47 -59.64
CA ASP A 101 -4.39 4.71 -59.19
C ASP A 101 -5.45 5.75 -58.79
N GLU A 102 -5.13 6.62 -57.84
CA GLU A 102 -6.04 7.64 -57.32
C GLU A 102 -6.51 8.61 -58.42
N SER A 103 -5.64 8.91 -59.39
CA SER A 103 -5.99 9.74 -60.54
C SER A 103 -7.14 9.16 -61.37
N ILE A 104 -7.16 7.84 -61.57
CA ILE A 104 -8.25 7.13 -62.24
C ILE A 104 -9.48 7.11 -61.34
N ARG A 105 -9.30 6.69 -60.08
CA ARG A 105 -10.38 6.47 -59.12
C ARG A 105 -11.20 7.73 -58.86
N SER A 106 -10.54 8.89 -58.78
CA SER A 106 -11.18 10.20 -58.57
C SER A 106 -12.09 10.66 -59.72
N SER A 107 -11.93 10.08 -60.91
CA SER A 107 -12.68 10.44 -62.12
C SER A 107 -13.76 9.42 -62.51
N LEU A 108 -13.95 8.36 -61.70
CA LEU A 108 -14.88 7.28 -62.04
C LEU A 108 -16.33 7.77 -62.03
N GLN A 109 -17.01 7.51 -63.14
CA GLN A 109 -18.44 7.65 -63.29
C GLN A 109 -19.05 6.28 -63.58
N VAL A 110 -20.07 5.90 -62.79
CA VAL A 110 -20.78 4.63 -63.00
C VAL A 110 -21.49 4.67 -64.36
N LEU A 111 -21.18 3.71 -65.22
CA LEU A 111 -21.80 3.57 -66.53
C LEU A 111 -22.85 2.46 -66.54
N HIS A 112 -22.53 1.33 -65.91
CA HIS A 112 -23.42 0.17 -65.77
C HIS A 112 -23.14 -0.58 -64.48
N THR A 113 -24.20 -1.06 -63.83
CA THR A 113 -24.12 -2.03 -62.73
C THR A 113 -25.05 -3.19 -63.05
N PRO A 114 -24.56 -4.44 -63.13
CA PRO A 114 -25.41 -5.59 -63.41
C PRO A 114 -26.46 -5.73 -62.31
N ARG A 115 -27.70 -6.06 -62.70
CA ARG A 115 -28.71 -6.49 -61.73
C ARG A 115 -28.25 -7.81 -61.13
N HIS A 116 -27.91 -7.81 -59.85
CA HIS A 116 -27.61 -9.02 -59.09
C HIS A 116 -28.80 -9.99 -59.16
N GLN A 117 -28.67 -11.07 -59.92
CA GLN A 117 -29.40 -12.29 -59.59
C GLN A 117 -28.73 -12.84 -58.32
N THR A 118 -29.41 -12.75 -57.19
CA THR A 118 -28.93 -13.32 -55.93
C THR A 118 -28.84 -14.83 -56.09
N MET A 119 -27.64 -15.34 -56.37
CA MET A 119 -27.35 -16.73 -56.06
C MET A 119 -27.45 -16.86 -54.54
N SER A 120 -28.55 -17.48 -54.10
CA SER A 120 -28.68 -18.02 -52.77
C SER A 120 -27.55 -19.02 -52.57
N GLU A 121 -26.47 -18.60 -51.90
CA GLU A 121 -25.65 -19.57 -51.20
C GLU A 121 -26.57 -20.22 -50.17
N SER A 122 -26.92 -21.48 -50.43
CA SER A 122 -27.54 -22.33 -49.42
C SER A 122 -26.64 -22.28 -48.18
N GLN A 123 -27.10 -21.60 -47.13
CA GLN A 123 -26.63 -21.85 -45.78
C GLN A 123 -26.85 -23.35 -45.55
N ARG A 124 -25.78 -24.14 -45.60
CA ARG A 124 -25.79 -25.46 -44.97
C ARG A 124 -26.00 -25.18 -43.49
N GLY A 125 -27.23 -25.36 -43.02
CA GLY A 125 -27.56 -25.23 -41.61
C GLY A 125 -26.61 -26.12 -40.81
N ILE A 126 -25.98 -25.53 -39.78
CA ILE A 126 -25.24 -26.26 -38.76
C ILE A 126 -26.14 -27.38 -38.22
N SER A 127 -25.63 -28.60 -38.21
CA SER A 127 -26.37 -29.72 -37.65
C SER A 127 -26.56 -29.51 -36.14
N LEU A 128 -27.68 -30.00 -35.58
CA LEU A 128 -27.92 -29.95 -34.13
C LEU A 128 -26.73 -30.55 -33.36
N ILE A 129 -26.10 -31.58 -33.92
CA ILE A 129 -24.93 -32.25 -33.35
C ILE A 129 -23.67 -31.36 -33.39
N GLU A 130 -23.41 -30.60 -34.45
CA GLU A 130 -22.31 -29.62 -34.49
C GLU A 130 -22.49 -28.50 -33.48
N LEU A 131 -23.72 -27.99 -33.31
CA LEU A 131 -24.00 -26.98 -32.29
C LEU A 131 -23.75 -27.53 -30.88
N MET A 132 -24.19 -28.77 -30.62
CA MET A 132 -23.97 -29.44 -29.33
C MET A 132 -22.48 -29.68 -29.06
N ILE A 133 -21.72 -30.13 -30.07
CA ILE A 133 -20.27 -30.33 -29.95
C ILE A 133 -19.55 -28.99 -29.72
N ALA A 134 -19.91 -27.94 -30.47
CA ALA A 134 -19.32 -26.62 -30.33
C ALA A 134 -19.60 -26.01 -28.95
N LEU A 135 -20.83 -26.13 -28.43
CA LEU A 135 -21.18 -25.69 -27.08
C LEU A 135 -20.44 -26.50 -26.00
N LEU A 136 -20.35 -27.82 -26.17
CA LEU A 136 -19.64 -28.69 -25.23
C LEU A 136 -18.16 -28.31 -25.15
N ILE A 137 -17.50 -28.15 -26.30
CA ILE A 137 -16.09 -27.75 -26.38
C ILE A 137 -15.90 -26.33 -25.81
N GLY A 138 -16.76 -25.38 -26.17
CA GLY A 138 -16.73 -24.01 -25.66
C GLY A 138 -16.88 -23.95 -24.14
N ALA A 139 -17.83 -24.71 -23.58
CA ALA A 139 -18.04 -24.81 -22.14
C ALA A 139 -16.85 -25.44 -21.43
N PHE A 140 -16.23 -26.48 -22.02
CA PHE A 140 -15.03 -27.11 -21.49
C PHE A 140 -13.84 -26.15 -21.42
N PHE A 141 -13.57 -25.42 -22.51
CA PHE A 141 -12.50 -24.41 -22.54
C PHE A 141 -12.75 -23.26 -21.56
N LEU A 142 -13.99 -22.75 -21.51
CA LEU A 142 -14.35 -21.69 -20.58
C LEU A 142 -14.18 -22.16 -19.12
N GLY A 143 -14.59 -23.40 -18.80
CA GLY A 143 -14.38 -24.01 -17.50
C GLY A 143 -12.89 -24.08 -17.12
N GLY A 144 -12.04 -24.50 -18.06
CA GLY A 144 -10.59 -24.52 -17.87
C GLY A 144 -9.99 -23.13 -17.60
N VAL A 145 -10.37 -22.12 -18.38
CA VAL A 145 -9.91 -20.74 -18.19
C VAL A 145 -10.37 -20.16 -16.85
N LEU A 146 -11.62 -20.39 -16.47
CA LEU A 146 -12.16 -19.96 -15.17
C LEU A 146 -11.40 -20.61 -14.01
N GLN A 147 -11.05 -21.90 -14.12
CA GLN A 147 -10.26 -22.59 -13.10
C GLN A 147 -8.86 -22.00 -12.97
N ILE A 148 -8.18 -21.74 -14.09
CA ILE A 148 -6.85 -21.09 -14.09
C ILE A 148 -6.93 -19.70 -13.47
N PHE A 149 -7.94 -18.92 -13.85
CA PHE A 149 -8.14 -17.57 -13.31
C PHE A 149 -8.41 -17.59 -11.80
N ALA A 150 -9.25 -18.52 -11.32
CA ALA A 150 -9.53 -18.69 -9.89
C ALA A 150 -8.27 -19.08 -9.10
N ASN A 151 -7.50 -20.05 -9.61
CA ASN A 151 -6.23 -20.47 -9.00
C ASN A 151 -5.19 -19.34 -8.99
N THR A 152 -5.12 -18.57 -10.08
CA THR A 152 -4.24 -17.41 -10.21
C THR A 152 -4.61 -16.32 -9.20
N LYS A 153 -5.90 -15.98 -9.08
CA LYS A 153 -6.40 -15.03 -8.08
C LYS A 153 -6.09 -15.51 -6.65
N GLN A 154 -6.28 -16.78 -6.36
CA GLN A 154 -5.94 -17.34 -5.04
C GLN A 154 -4.44 -17.23 -4.76
N THR A 155 -3.59 -17.52 -5.75
CA THR A 155 -2.14 -17.41 -5.65
C THR A 155 -1.72 -15.97 -5.36
N TYR A 156 -2.29 -14.99 -6.07
CA TYR A 156 -2.03 -13.57 -5.81
C TYR A 156 -2.41 -13.14 -4.39
N ARG A 157 -3.59 -13.56 -3.91
CA ARG A 157 -4.02 -13.26 -2.53
C ARG A 157 -3.07 -13.89 -1.50
N MET A 158 -2.60 -15.11 -1.75
CA MET A 158 -1.63 -15.77 -0.88
C MET A 158 -0.28 -15.05 -0.86
N GLN A 159 0.23 -14.63 -2.02
CA GLN A 159 1.48 -13.87 -2.13
C GLN A 159 1.39 -12.53 -1.39
N GLU A 160 0.32 -11.77 -1.61
CA GLU A 160 0.10 -10.49 -0.91
C GLU A 160 -0.01 -10.71 0.61
N ALA A 161 -0.80 -11.69 1.04
CA ALA A 161 -0.98 -12.00 2.45
C ALA A 161 0.33 -12.43 3.13
N LEU A 162 1.18 -13.19 2.44
CA LEU A 162 2.51 -13.56 2.93
C LEU A 162 3.45 -12.35 3.02
N SER A 163 3.37 -11.41 2.08
CA SER A 163 4.15 -10.17 2.13
C SER A 163 3.77 -9.32 3.34
N ARG A 164 2.46 -9.08 3.55
CA ARG A 164 1.95 -8.33 4.71
C ARG A 164 2.29 -9.03 6.02
N LEU A 165 2.16 -10.36 6.08
CA LEU A 165 2.53 -11.14 7.26
C LEU A 165 4.01 -10.95 7.61
N GLN A 166 4.90 -10.97 6.60
CA GLN A 166 6.33 -10.76 6.83
C GLN A 166 6.68 -9.33 7.25
N GLU A 167 6.05 -8.36 6.62
CA GLU A 167 6.18 -6.95 6.98
C GLU A 167 5.74 -6.71 8.42
N ASN A 168 4.54 -7.15 8.80
CA ASN A 168 4.01 -7.04 10.16
C ASN A 168 4.92 -7.73 11.17
N GLY A 169 5.37 -8.95 10.89
CA GLY A 169 6.29 -9.67 11.77
C GLY A 169 7.61 -8.92 11.98
N ARG A 170 8.20 -8.36 10.91
CA ARG A 170 9.43 -7.57 10.99
C ARG A 170 9.21 -6.26 11.77
N HIS A 171 8.12 -5.55 11.53
CA HIS A 171 7.82 -4.30 12.24
C HIS A 171 7.57 -4.55 13.73
N ALA A 172 6.80 -5.58 14.08
CA ALA A 172 6.55 -5.95 15.47
C ALA A 172 7.85 -6.27 16.22
N MET A 173 8.74 -7.06 15.59
CA MET A 173 10.05 -7.38 16.15
C MET A 173 10.95 -6.14 16.30
N GLU A 174 10.93 -5.22 15.34
CA GLU A 174 11.74 -3.99 15.41
C GLU A 174 11.31 -3.08 16.56
N PHE A 175 10.01 -2.88 16.75
CA PHE A 175 9.51 -2.08 17.88
C PHE A 175 9.98 -2.64 19.22
N ILE A 176 9.73 -3.93 19.48
CA ILE A 176 10.14 -4.59 20.72
C ILE A 176 11.67 -4.53 20.87
N SER A 177 12.40 -4.87 19.82
CA SER A 177 13.87 -4.88 19.84
C SER A 177 14.47 -3.51 20.14
N ARG A 178 13.92 -2.43 19.60
CA ARG A 178 14.44 -1.08 19.82
C ARG A 178 14.30 -0.66 21.28
N ASP A 179 13.13 -0.90 21.88
CA ASP A 179 12.88 -0.46 23.26
C ASP A 179 13.56 -1.38 24.29
N VAL A 180 13.60 -2.70 24.05
CA VAL A 180 14.36 -3.66 24.86
C VAL A 180 15.85 -3.37 24.87
N ARG A 181 16.47 -3.03 23.73
CA ARG A 181 17.91 -2.71 23.66
C ARG A 181 18.30 -1.55 24.58
N MET A 182 17.38 -0.61 24.80
CA MET A 182 17.57 0.59 25.61
C MET A 182 17.02 0.44 27.03
N ALA A 183 16.48 -0.71 27.40
CA ALA A 183 16.07 -0.98 28.77
C ALA A 183 17.25 -0.78 29.73
N GLY A 184 17.00 -0.18 30.88
CA GLY A 184 18.02 0.11 31.89
C GLY A 184 18.93 1.30 31.60
N TYR A 185 18.65 2.09 30.56
CA TYR A 185 19.34 3.37 30.38
C TYR A 185 18.87 4.33 31.45
N PHE A 186 19.69 4.59 32.47
CA PHE A 186 19.42 5.52 33.57
C PHE A 186 20.55 6.56 33.66
N GLY A 187 20.95 7.14 32.52
CA GLY A 187 22.10 8.04 32.44
C GLY A 187 23.40 7.34 32.85
N CYS A 188 24.25 8.03 33.61
CA CYS A 188 25.53 7.48 34.06
C CYS A 188 25.38 6.27 35.03
N LEU A 189 24.23 6.11 35.69
CA LEU A 189 23.97 5.00 36.61
C LEU A 189 23.87 3.63 35.90
N SER A 190 23.66 3.63 34.57
CA SER A 190 23.39 2.42 33.78
C SER A 190 24.44 1.31 33.98
N GLY A 191 25.73 1.65 33.90
CA GLY A 191 26.83 0.68 34.01
C GLY A 191 27.15 0.22 35.44
N SER A 192 26.48 0.77 36.46
CA SER A 192 26.63 0.35 37.86
C SER A 192 25.28 0.22 38.53
N PHE A 193 24.27 -0.17 37.74
CA PHE A 193 22.90 -0.25 38.20
C PHE A 193 22.80 -1.19 39.41
N ASN A 194 22.32 -0.63 40.51
CA ASN A 194 21.89 -1.33 41.70
C ASN A 194 20.54 -0.72 42.10
N PRO A 195 19.46 -1.51 42.25
CA PRO A 195 18.16 -0.97 42.63
C PRO A 195 18.18 -0.19 43.96
N ALA A 196 19.09 -0.53 44.89
CA ALA A 196 19.25 0.23 46.14
C ALA A 196 19.76 1.67 45.92
N ASN A 197 20.38 1.93 44.77
CA ASN A 197 20.84 3.25 44.36
C ASN A 197 19.73 4.05 43.66
N ILE A 198 18.50 3.53 43.53
CA ILE A 198 17.36 4.30 43.05
C ILE A 198 16.40 4.53 44.19
N GLU A 199 16.06 5.81 44.40
CA GLU A 199 15.04 6.24 45.32
C GLU A 199 13.77 6.59 44.56
N ASN A 200 12.62 6.13 45.03
CA ASN A 200 11.34 6.46 44.44
C ASN A 200 10.57 7.37 45.42
N ALA A 201 10.51 8.67 45.12
CA ALA A 201 9.87 9.66 45.96
C ALA A 201 8.38 9.85 45.66
N LEU A 202 7.73 8.96 44.90
CA LEU A 202 6.30 9.03 44.54
C LEU A 202 5.40 8.41 45.63
N ASN A 203 4.13 8.81 45.75
CA ASN A 203 3.20 8.24 46.76
C ASN A 203 2.88 6.74 46.54
N ASP A 204 2.79 6.28 45.30
CA ASP A 204 2.48 4.89 44.94
C ASP A 204 3.76 4.23 44.39
N GLN A 205 4.76 4.07 45.26
CA GLN A 205 6.11 3.64 44.86
C GLN A 205 6.13 2.26 44.19
N ALA A 206 5.18 1.40 44.55
CA ALA A 206 5.07 0.04 44.04
C ALA A 206 4.40 -0.03 42.65
N ASN A 207 3.87 1.08 42.13
CA ASN A 207 3.17 1.10 40.87
C ASN A 207 4.04 0.58 39.73
N PHE A 208 3.48 -0.36 38.97
CA PHE A 208 4.15 -1.01 37.86
C PHE A 208 4.68 -0.03 36.79
N ALA A 209 4.05 1.14 36.61
CA ALA A 209 4.42 2.07 35.56
C ALA A 209 5.72 2.85 35.83
N TRP A 210 6.20 2.90 37.07
CA TRP A 210 7.41 3.65 37.46
C TRP A 210 8.23 2.93 38.55
N ASN A 211 8.11 1.61 38.64
CA ASN A 211 8.98 0.80 39.48
C ASN A 211 10.26 0.43 38.71
N LEU A 212 11.30 1.25 38.86
CA LEU A 212 12.60 1.08 38.17
C LEU A 212 13.55 0.10 38.90
N SER A 213 13.06 -0.70 39.85
CA SER A 213 13.89 -1.69 40.56
C SER A 213 14.53 -2.72 39.63
N ASN A 214 13.93 -2.94 38.46
CA ASN A 214 14.50 -3.78 37.43
C ASN A 214 14.39 -3.06 36.07
N PRO A 215 15.45 -3.05 35.25
CA PRO A 215 15.43 -2.51 33.89
C PRO A 215 14.36 -3.11 32.98
N VAL A 216 14.09 -4.40 33.19
CA VAL A 216 13.12 -5.19 32.44
C VAL A 216 12.40 -6.11 33.39
N ILE A 217 11.09 -6.27 33.19
CA ILE A 217 10.27 -7.27 33.89
C ILE A 217 9.37 -7.96 32.87
N GLY A 218 9.17 -9.25 33.07
CA GLY A 218 8.30 -10.10 32.27
C GLY A 218 7.21 -10.75 33.08
N HIS A 219 6.12 -11.10 32.40
CA HIS A 219 5.06 -11.92 32.95
C HIS A 219 4.66 -12.97 31.93
N ASP A 220 4.67 -14.22 32.38
CA ASP A 220 4.47 -15.42 31.56
C ASP A 220 2.99 -15.82 31.60
N ASN A 221 2.41 -16.10 30.43
CA ASN A 221 1.04 -16.61 30.28
C ASN A 221 -0.02 -15.84 31.08
N VAL A 222 -0.08 -14.52 30.89
CA VAL A 222 -0.95 -13.67 31.73
C VAL A 222 -2.44 -13.93 31.50
N ALA A 223 -3.24 -13.60 32.52
CA ALA A 223 -4.70 -13.54 32.40
C ALA A 223 -5.14 -12.32 31.57
N ASN A 224 -6.45 -12.23 31.29
CA ASN A 224 -7.00 -11.14 30.46
C ASN A 224 -6.77 -9.73 31.05
N THR A 225 -6.67 -9.64 32.37
CA THR A 225 -6.29 -8.42 33.09
C THR A 225 -4.95 -8.65 33.76
N PHE A 226 -4.00 -7.75 33.52
CA PHE A 226 -2.65 -7.82 34.07
C PHE A 226 -2.19 -6.42 34.53
N ALA A 227 -2.07 -6.23 35.85
CA ALA A 227 -1.68 -4.95 36.46
C ALA A 227 -2.52 -3.76 35.93
N LEU A 228 -1.88 -2.71 35.41
CA LEU A 228 -2.53 -1.54 34.81
C LEU A 228 -2.90 -1.73 33.33
N VAL A 229 -2.75 -2.95 32.80
CA VAL A 229 -3.01 -3.28 31.41
C VAL A 229 -4.21 -4.23 31.33
N ASN A 230 -5.20 -3.88 30.52
CA ASN A 230 -6.46 -4.62 30.40
C ASN A 230 -6.63 -5.22 29.01
N ALA A 231 -7.49 -6.24 28.91
CA ALA A 231 -7.84 -6.92 27.67
C ALA A 231 -6.65 -7.57 26.94
N VAL A 232 -5.68 -8.06 27.71
CA VAL A 232 -4.59 -8.89 27.18
C VAL A 232 -5.17 -10.21 26.68
N VAL A 233 -4.66 -10.74 25.56
CA VAL A 233 -5.02 -12.08 25.10
C VAL A 233 -4.48 -13.09 26.11
N PRO A 234 -5.33 -13.91 26.78
CA PRO A 234 -4.87 -14.85 27.79
C PRO A 234 -3.87 -15.86 27.24
N GLY A 235 -2.88 -16.24 28.07
CA GLY A 235 -1.81 -17.17 27.65
C GLY A 235 -0.81 -16.56 26.67
N THR A 236 -0.73 -15.22 26.62
CA THR A 236 0.39 -14.50 25.99
C THR A 236 1.23 -13.84 27.07
N ASP A 237 2.46 -13.50 26.72
CA ASP A 237 3.40 -12.88 27.66
C ASP A 237 3.31 -11.35 27.60
N VAL A 238 3.74 -10.72 28.68
CA VAL A 238 3.89 -9.26 28.79
C VAL A 238 5.34 -8.94 29.15
N ILE A 239 5.92 -7.93 28.51
CA ILE A 239 7.23 -7.39 28.87
C ILE A 239 7.14 -5.90 29.12
N ALA A 240 7.68 -5.45 30.24
CA ALA A 240 7.87 -4.05 30.56
C ALA A 240 9.37 -3.70 30.57
N THR A 241 9.70 -2.56 29.98
CA THR A 241 11.05 -2.00 29.95
C THR A 241 11.01 -0.60 30.55
N TYR A 242 12.00 -0.30 31.38
CA TYR A 242 12.14 0.97 32.07
C TYR A 242 13.45 1.64 31.66
N ARG A 243 13.40 2.94 31.36
CA ARG A 243 14.57 3.76 31.03
C ARG A 243 14.29 5.23 31.31
N MET A 244 15.32 6.06 31.33
CA MET A 244 15.25 7.50 31.11
C MET A 244 15.12 7.79 29.61
N SER A 245 14.57 8.95 29.26
CA SER A 245 14.61 9.46 27.89
C SER A 245 16.04 9.73 27.45
N ASP A 246 16.28 9.67 26.14
CA ASP A 246 17.58 9.83 25.47
C ASP A 246 18.07 11.29 25.36
N ASN A 247 17.36 12.23 25.97
CA ASN A 247 17.74 13.64 26.05
C ASN A 247 17.82 14.12 27.52
N PRO A 248 18.84 13.68 28.28
CA PRO A 248 19.05 14.16 29.64
C PRO A 248 19.47 15.62 29.65
N ILE A 249 19.02 16.37 30.66
CA ILE A 249 19.34 17.78 30.87
C ILE A 249 20.27 17.90 32.08
N PRO A 250 21.41 18.60 31.97
CA PRO A 250 22.31 18.74 33.10
C PRO A 250 21.72 19.64 34.18
N LEU A 251 22.01 19.30 35.44
CA LEU A 251 21.77 20.19 36.57
C LEU A 251 22.78 21.35 36.56
N ILE A 252 22.34 22.51 37.04
CA ILE A 252 23.16 23.72 37.20
C ILE A 252 23.15 24.15 38.67
N SER A 253 24.18 24.87 39.11
CA SER A 253 24.24 25.39 40.49
C SER A 253 22.99 26.24 40.82
N PRO A 254 22.36 26.05 42.00
CA PRO A 254 22.82 25.28 43.16
C PRO A 254 22.46 23.77 43.17
N PHE A 255 22.14 23.19 42.02
CA PHE A 255 21.80 21.79 41.78
C PHE A 255 20.45 21.40 42.37
N ASN A 256 20.37 21.07 43.66
CA ASN A 256 19.11 20.77 44.31
C ASN A 256 19.11 21.13 45.80
N ASN A 257 17.91 21.19 46.34
CA ASN A 257 17.63 21.12 47.77
C ASN A 257 16.45 20.16 47.99
N SER A 258 15.86 20.16 49.19
CA SER A 258 14.76 19.26 49.55
C SER A 258 13.44 19.52 48.79
N ALA A 259 13.30 20.64 48.07
CA ALA A 259 12.06 21.04 47.41
C ALA A 259 12.22 21.42 45.93
N GLN A 260 13.45 21.69 45.49
CA GLN A 260 13.74 22.30 44.20
C GLN A 260 15.00 21.71 43.56
N MET A 261 14.98 21.64 42.22
CA MET A 261 16.12 21.31 41.39
C MET A 261 16.33 22.39 40.33
N PHE A 262 17.59 22.68 40.01
CA PHE A 262 17.97 23.71 39.05
C PHE A 262 18.67 23.04 37.87
N VAL A 263 18.12 23.25 36.68
CA VAL A 263 18.51 22.55 35.45
C VAL A 263 18.77 23.56 34.34
N HIS A 264 19.52 23.15 33.32
CA HIS A 264 19.82 24.01 32.18
C HIS A 264 18.55 24.48 31.45
N ALA A 265 18.63 25.62 30.75
CA ALA A 265 17.49 26.25 30.08
C ALA A 265 16.86 25.37 28.99
N ASP A 266 17.64 24.44 28.44
CA ASP A 266 17.20 23.46 27.44
C ASP A 266 16.13 22.50 27.97
N PHE A 267 15.89 22.47 29.29
CA PHE A 267 14.80 21.68 29.89
C PHE A 267 13.44 21.98 29.29
N ASN A 268 13.19 23.23 28.87
CA ASN A 268 11.94 23.64 28.23
C ASN A 268 12.07 23.75 26.69
N ALA A 269 13.16 23.25 26.09
CA ALA A 269 13.39 23.39 24.64
C ALA A 269 12.34 22.68 23.79
N ASP A 270 11.69 21.63 24.32
CA ASP A 270 10.59 20.92 23.68
C ASP A 270 9.19 21.43 24.07
N CYS A 271 9.10 22.47 24.91
CA CYS A 271 7.82 23.09 25.24
C CYS A 271 7.24 23.88 24.05
N PRO A 272 5.93 23.77 23.79
CA PRO A 272 5.22 24.74 22.96
C PRO A 272 5.38 26.16 23.51
N ALA A 273 5.49 27.16 22.63
CA ALA A 273 5.65 28.57 23.04
C ALA A 273 4.55 29.07 24.00
N THR A 274 3.34 28.51 23.89
CA THR A 274 2.19 28.85 24.76
C THR A 274 2.27 28.24 26.17
N GLN A 275 3.20 27.32 26.42
CA GLN A 275 3.39 26.59 27.68
C GLN A 275 4.87 26.54 28.08
N ALA A 276 5.66 27.53 27.65
CA ALA A 276 7.12 27.53 27.74
C ALA A 276 7.69 27.34 29.16
N THR A 277 6.88 27.46 30.22
CA THR A 277 7.29 27.20 31.60
C THR A 277 6.40 26.20 32.33
N THR A 278 5.38 25.62 31.70
CA THR A 278 4.41 24.74 32.38
C THR A 278 4.28 23.38 31.72
N CYS A 279 4.83 23.16 30.52
CA CYS A 279 4.55 21.95 29.78
C CYS A 279 5.09 20.67 30.47
N HIS A 280 6.10 20.78 31.34
CA HIS A 280 6.66 19.66 32.11
C HIS A 280 6.12 19.51 33.54
N GLU A 281 5.17 20.34 33.98
CA GLU A 281 4.55 20.14 35.30
C GLU A 281 3.82 18.78 35.37
N GLY A 282 3.87 18.11 36.50
CA GLY A 282 3.24 16.82 36.69
C GLY A 282 3.86 15.66 35.91
N GLU A 283 4.92 15.87 35.14
CA GLU A 283 5.69 14.77 34.56
C GLU A 283 6.46 14.03 35.65
N ILE A 284 6.63 12.72 35.47
CA ILE A 284 7.54 11.94 36.32
C ILE A 284 8.92 11.97 35.69
N LEU A 285 9.87 12.47 36.47
CA LEU A 285 11.27 12.61 36.08
C LEU A 285 12.14 11.72 36.95
N MET A 286 13.32 11.42 36.43
CA MET A 286 14.41 10.84 37.20
C MET A 286 15.60 11.78 37.09
N VAL A 287 16.15 12.15 38.23
CA VAL A 287 17.52 12.70 38.32
C VAL A 287 18.47 11.56 38.61
N THR A 288 19.67 11.63 38.05
CA THR A 288 20.73 10.65 38.28
C THR A 288 22.11 11.31 38.26
N ASP A 289 23.04 10.72 38.99
CA ASP A 289 24.46 10.81 38.73
C ASP A 289 25.02 9.39 38.46
N CYS A 290 26.33 9.20 38.51
CA CYS A 290 26.96 7.88 38.30
C CYS A 290 26.86 6.92 39.50
N ARG A 291 26.21 7.33 40.60
CA ARG A 291 26.17 6.61 41.88
C ARG A 291 24.75 6.39 42.38
N GLN A 292 23.84 7.31 42.08
CA GLN A 292 22.49 7.34 42.63
C GLN A 292 21.49 8.01 41.68
N GLY A 293 20.21 7.67 41.83
CA GLY A 293 19.11 8.38 41.17
C GLY A 293 17.87 8.49 42.05
N THR A 294 17.02 9.46 41.73
CA THR A 294 15.75 9.73 42.43
C THR A 294 14.66 9.95 41.39
N ILE A 295 13.55 9.23 41.53
CA ILE A 295 12.34 9.39 40.73
C ILE A 295 11.36 10.26 41.51
N PHE A 296 10.78 11.27 40.85
CA PHE A 296 9.84 12.18 41.47
C PHE A 296 8.90 12.78 40.42
N GLN A 297 7.81 13.37 40.88
CA GLN A 297 6.88 14.11 40.05
C GLN A 297 7.11 15.61 40.20
N THR A 298 7.20 16.34 39.09
CA THR A 298 7.30 17.80 39.14
C THR A 298 5.95 18.40 39.57
N THR A 299 5.98 19.43 40.40
CA THR A 299 4.77 20.15 40.84
C THR A 299 4.68 21.55 40.25
N ASN A 300 5.81 22.13 39.83
CA ASN A 300 5.88 23.45 39.21
C ASN A 300 7.22 23.57 38.47
N THR A 301 7.25 24.34 37.39
CA THR A 301 8.48 24.71 36.68
C THR A 301 8.53 26.23 36.46
N THR A 302 9.64 26.87 36.79
CA THR A 302 9.81 28.33 36.62
C THR A 302 11.18 28.66 36.05
N ASN A 303 11.30 29.69 35.22
CA ASN A 303 12.62 30.12 34.76
C ASN A 303 13.41 30.72 35.92
N VAL A 304 14.69 30.39 35.99
CA VAL A 304 15.63 31.04 36.91
C VAL A 304 15.89 32.46 36.40
N GLY A 305 15.94 33.43 37.32
CA GLY A 305 16.23 34.83 36.98
C GLY A 305 17.53 34.95 36.18
N GLY A 306 17.49 35.71 35.08
CA GLY A 306 18.62 35.80 34.14
C GLY A 306 18.61 34.76 33.01
N GLY A 307 17.65 33.83 32.98
CA GLY A 307 17.42 32.92 31.86
C GLY A 307 18.42 31.76 31.76
N SER A 308 19.30 31.59 32.75
CA SER A 308 20.36 30.58 32.73
C SER A 308 19.86 29.15 33.01
N GLY A 309 18.59 28.97 33.37
CA GLY A 309 18.04 27.66 33.69
C GLY A 309 16.57 27.66 34.07
N VAL A 310 16.11 26.48 34.48
CA VAL A 310 14.75 26.20 34.97
C VAL A 310 14.84 25.66 36.39
N ASN A 311 14.00 26.19 37.27
CA ASN A 311 13.74 25.67 38.60
C ASN A 311 12.57 24.69 38.54
N VAL A 312 12.84 23.43 38.81
CA VAL A 312 11.92 22.30 38.85
C VAL A 312 11.56 22.03 40.31
N VAL A 313 10.31 22.28 40.67
CA VAL A 313 9.81 22.08 42.04
C VAL A 313 9.18 20.69 42.14
N HIS A 314 9.39 20.00 43.25
CA HIS A 314 8.89 18.64 43.48
C HIS A 314 8.30 18.46 44.88
N SER A 315 7.44 19.39 45.27
CA SER A 315 6.84 19.41 46.61
C SER A 315 5.95 18.19 46.88
N ALA A 316 5.91 17.74 48.13
CA ALA A 316 4.96 16.73 48.61
C ALA A 316 3.61 17.37 48.97
N ASN A 317 2.91 17.88 47.96
CA ASN A 317 1.65 18.62 48.14
C ASN A 317 0.45 17.99 47.42
N ASN A 318 0.62 16.80 46.84
CA ASN A 318 -0.42 16.05 46.12
C ASN A 318 -1.16 16.86 45.04
N THR A 319 -0.49 17.85 44.42
CA THR A 319 -1.08 18.67 43.36
C THR A 319 -1.44 17.85 42.12
N PHE A 320 -0.64 16.82 41.83
CA PHE A 320 -0.78 15.94 40.67
C PHE A 320 -0.74 14.46 41.09
N THR A 321 -1.08 13.56 40.17
CA THR A 321 -1.15 12.11 40.44
C THR A 321 0.00 11.39 39.72
N PRO A 322 0.78 10.55 40.42
CA PRO A 322 0.54 9.99 41.77
C PRO A 322 0.89 10.93 42.95
N GLY A 323 1.63 11.99 42.72
CA GLY A 323 2.18 12.89 43.74
C GLY A 323 3.48 12.37 44.34
N ASN A 324 4.16 13.22 45.10
CA ASN A 324 5.35 12.86 45.84
C ASN A 324 5.00 12.48 47.28
N ASP A 325 5.68 11.47 47.81
CA ASP A 325 5.52 10.94 49.16
C ASP A 325 5.81 11.98 50.24
N THR A 326 5.22 11.82 51.43
CA THR A 326 5.38 12.73 52.56
C THR A 326 5.85 12.00 53.83
N PRO A 327 6.99 12.38 54.45
CA PRO A 327 7.90 13.45 54.02
C PRO A 327 8.56 13.10 52.66
N PRO A 328 8.83 14.09 51.80
CA PRO A 328 9.49 13.83 50.54
C PRO A 328 10.82 13.17 50.83
N VAL A 329 11.02 11.95 50.32
CA VAL A 329 12.25 11.16 50.50
C VAL A 329 13.42 11.78 49.72
N PHE A 330 13.30 13.02 49.21
CA PHE A 330 14.32 13.71 48.43
C PHE A 330 15.49 14.16 49.33
N ASP A 331 16.19 13.18 49.89
CA ASP A 331 17.27 13.31 50.85
C ASP A 331 18.64 13.31 50.14
N ARG A 332 18.65 13.03 48.83
CA ARG A 332 19.85 12.96 48.00
C ARG A 332 20.24 14.33 47.46
N ASN A 333 21.52 14.64 47.60
CA ASN A 333 22.14 15.81 46.99
C ASN A 333 22.83 15.40 45.69
N TYR A 334 22.57 16.19 44.66
CA TYR A 334 23.15 16.09 43.33
C TYR A 334 24.11 17.25 43.11
N GLY A 335 25.03 17.09 42.17
CA GLY A 335 26.13 18.03 41.96
C GLY A 335 26.53 18.15 40.49
N PRO A 336 27.75 18.66 40.20
CA PRO A 336 28.26 18.73 38.84
C PRO A 336 28.22 17.36 38.14
N GLY A 337 27.71 17.32 36.91
CA GLY A 337 27.57 16.09 36.13
C GLY A 337 26.33 15.26 36.44
N SER A 338 25.46 15.70 37.35
CA SER A 338 24.13 15.13 37.52
C SER A 338 23.21 15.58 36.38
N GLU A 339 22.31 14.70 35.99
CA GLU A 339 21.39 14.91 34.88
C GLU A 339 19.97 14.53 35.26
N ILE A 340 18.98 15.18 34.64
CA ILE A 340 17.57 14.87 34.78
C ILE A 340 16.97 14.49 33.44
N ALA A 341 16.06 13.52 33.42
CA ALA A 341 15.26 13.23 32.23
C ALA A 341 13.90 12.64 32.61
N ARG A 342 12.99 12.55 31.63
CA ARG A 342 11.71 11.85 31.83
C ARG A 342 11.97 10.36 31.97
N ILE A 343 11.22 9.69 32.84
CA ILE A 343 11.17 8.23 32.78
C ILE A 343 10.29 7.80 31.60
N SER A 344 10.70 6.75 30.93
CA SER A 344 9.98 6.11 29.83
C SER A 344 9.77 4.64 30.18
N THR A 345 8.51 4.26 30.30
CA THR A 345 8.09 2.87 30.51
C THR A 345 7.36 2.42 29.27
N PHE A 346 7.76 1.29 28.70
CA PHE A 346 7.06 0.63 27.59
C PHE A 346 6.65 -0.76 28.01
N VAL A 347 5.39 -1.10 27.78
CA VAL A 347 4.82 -2.42 28.08
C VAL A 347 4.25 -3.01 26.79
N TYR A 348 4.80 -4.13 26.34
CA TYR A 348 4.35 -4.84 25.16
C TYR A 348 3.51 -6.05 25.53
N TYR A 349 2.38 -6.22 24.85
CA TYR A 349 1.40 -7.29 25.10
C TYR A 349 0.51 -7.46 23.87
N ILE A 350 -0.18 -8.61 23.80
CA ILE A 350 -1.16 -8.87 22.74
C ILE A 350 -2.55 -8.51 23.24
N ARG A 351 -3.32 -7.79 22.43
CA ARG A 351 -4.72 -7.46 22.70
C ARG A 351 -5.53 -7.57 21.43
N LEU A 352 -6.83 -7.86 21.56
CA LEU A 352 -7.76 -7.75 20.43
C LEU A 352 -8.06 -6.27 20.15
N ASN A 353 -7.85 -5.87 18.91
CA ASN A 353 -8.20 -4.55 18.42
C ASN A 353 -9.73 -4.37 18.28
N PRO A 354 -10.24 -3.17 17.94
CA PRO A 354 -11.68 -2.95 17.82
C PRO A 354 -12.39 -3.84 16.78
N ALA A 355 -11.66 -4.41 15.82
CA ALA A 355 -12.19 -5.37 14.85
C ALA A 355 -12.17 -6.83 15.36
N GLY A 356 -11.71 -7.08 16.58
CA GLY A 356 -11.58 -8.42 17.17
C GLY A 356 -10.35 -9.18 16.67
N GLU A 357 -9.40 -8.51 16.01
CA GLU A 357 -8.16 -9.12 15.54
C GLU A 357 -7.04 -8.95 16.58
N PRO A 358 -6.22 -9.97 16.84
CA PRO A 358 -5.10 -9.87 17.76
C PRO A 358 -4.00 -9.01 17.16
N SER A 359 -3.52 -8.07 17.95
CA SER A 359 -2.51 -7.10 17.57
C SER A 359 -1.48 -6.94 18.69
N LEU A 360 -0.26 -6.57 18.32
CA LEU A 360 0.74 -6.09 19.26
C LEU A 360 0.36 -4.68 19.70
N TYR A 361 0.17 -4.52 21.00
CA TYR A 361 -0.02 -3.23 21.64
C TYR A 361 1.24 -2.83 22.41
N ARG A 362 1.44 -1.53 22.52
CA ARG A 362 2.41 -0.93 23.43
C ARG A 362 1.69 0.04 24.34
N SER A 363 1.82 -0.14 25.65
CA SER A 363 1.45 0.89 26.61
C SER A 363 2.70 1.69 26.98
N ARG A 364 2.60 3.02 26.93
CA ARG A 364 3.65 3.94 27.36
C ARG A 364 3.22 4.76 28.56
N LEU A 365 4.15 5.07 29.48
CA LEU A 365 3.86 6.06 30.51
C LEU A 365 3.58 7.42 29.86
N ALA A 366 2.49 8.05 30.25
CA ALA A 366 2.09 9.34 29.73
C ALA A 366 1.44 10.18 30.83
N THR A 367 1.67 11.49 30.75
CA THR A 367 1.01 12.49 31.59
C THR A 367 -0.19 13.05 30.84
N SER A 368 -1.39 12.98 31.45
CA SER A 368 -2.61 13.55 30.87
C SER A 368 -2.65 15.07 30.97
N SER A 369 -3.63 15.72 30.32
CA SER A 369 -3.86 17.17 30.46
C SER A 369 -4.15 17.60 31.91
N ASN A 370 -4.71 16.70 32.72
CA ASN A 370 -4.96 16.92 34.15
C ASN A 370 -3.76 16.49 35.01
N ARG A 371 -2.59 16.28 34.40
CA ARG A 371 -1.34 15.87 35.06
C ARG A 371 -1.45 14.57 35.84
N THR A 372 -2.30 13.66 35.36
CA THR A 372 -2.37 12.29 35.86
C THR A 372 -1.43 11.42 35.05
N ASN A 373 -0.52 10.72 35.71
CA ASN A 373 0.37 9.77 35.07
C ASN A 373 -0.26 8.38 35.05
N ALA A 374 -0.33 7.79 33.87
CA ALA A 374 -0.83 6.43 33.67
C ALA A 374 -0.20 5.81 32.41
N LEU A 375 -0.36 4.50 32.29
CA LEU A 375 -0.04 3.79 31.05
C LEU A 375 -1.12 4.08 30.00
N SER A 376 -0.69 4.54 28.82
CA SER A 376 -1.54 4.80 27.66
C SER A 376 -1.22 3.80 26.55
N ALA A 377 -2.22 3.03 26.13
CA ALA A 377 -2.10 1.97 25.15
C ALA A 377 -2.24 2.48 23.71
N GLU A 378 -1.39 2.00 22.82
CA GLU A 378 -1.49 2.18 21.37
C GLU A 378 -1.33 0.84 20.64
N GLU A 379 -2.09 0.66 19.56
CA GLU A 379 -1.93 -0.48 18.66
C GLU A 379 -0.75 -0.22 17.73
N LEU A 380 0.18 -1.17 17.64
CA LEU A 380 1.36 -1.05 16.78
C LEU A 380 1.20 -1.83 15.48
N VAL A 381 0.87 -3.11 15.60
CA VAL A 381 0.88 -4.04 14.47
C VAL A 381 -0.24 -5.06 14.62
N GLU A 382 -1.10 -5.14 13.60
CA GLU A 382 -2.15 -6.15 13.53
C GLU A 382 -1.64 -7.54 13.14
N GLY A 383 -2.40 -8.57 13.49
CA GLY A 383 -2.11 -9.95 13.11
C GLY A 383 -1.00 -10.60 13.94
N ILE A 384 -0.61 -10.00 15.07
CA ILE A 384 0.28 -10.64 16.04
C ILE A 384 -0.59 -11.43 17.01
N GLU A 385 -0.66 -12.74 16.81
CA GLU A 385 -1.60 -13.64 17.50
C GLU A 385 -1.11 -14.07 18.87
N ASN A 386 0.20 -14.23 19.05
CA ASN A 386 0.79 -14.65 20.31
C ASN A 386 2.20 -14.05 20.49
N LEU A 387 2.57 -13.81 21.74
CA LEU A 387 3.87 -13.33 22.19
C LEU A 387 4.35 -14.27 23.30
N GLN A 388 5.54 -14.84 23.14
CA GLN A 388 6.24 -15.62 24.17
C GLN A 388 7.66 -15.09 24.34
N ILE A 389 8.13 -15.00 25.57
CA ILE A 389 9.42 -14.39 25.92
C ILE A 389 10.14 -15.25 26.94
N ILE A 390 11.40 -15.56 26.64
CA ILE A 390 12.31 -16.17 27.61
C ILE A 390 13.48 -15.20 27.89
N TYR A 391 13.94 -15.19 29.12
CA TYR A 391 14.88 -14.22 29.68
C TYR A 391 16.23 -14.90 29.91
N GLY A 392 17.27 -14.30 29.36
CA GLY A 392 18.67 -14.70 29.54
C GLY A 392 19.22 -14.07 30.81
N VAL A 393 19.46 -14.88 31.82
CA VAL A 393 19.98 -14.46 33.13
C VAL A 393 21.48 -14.71 33.18
N ASP A 394 22.25 -13.69 33.55
CA ASP A 394 23.69 -13.78 33.85
C ASP A 394 23.87 -13.93 35.36
N THR A 395 24.24 -15.12 35.81
CA THR A 395 24.56 -15.37 37.23
C THR A 395 26.03 -15.20 37.54
N GLY A 396 26.86 -14.94 36.53
CA GLY A 396 28.27 -14.62 36.60
C GLY A 396 28.51 -13.10 36.56
N THR A 397 29.67 -12.74 35.99
CA THR A 397 30.13 -11.35 35.88
C THR A 397 30.72 -11.07 34.50
N ASP A 398 30.37 -11.86 33.49
CA ASP A 398 30.94 -11.78 32.14
C ASP A 398 29.99 -11.09 31.14
N GLY A 399 28.80 -10.67 31.58
CA GLY A 399 27.80 -9.98 30.76
C GLY A 399 27.08 -10.91 29.79
N ALA A 400 27.24 -12.24 29.94
CA ALA A 400 26.62 -13.23 29.06
C ALA A 400 25.54 -14.03 29.79
N PRO A 401 24.42 -14.38 29.12
CA PRO A 401 23.38 -15.18 29.76
C PRO A 401 23.82 -16.64 29.95
N ASP A 402 23.77 -17.15 31.19
CA ASP A 402 24.06 -18.54 31.53
C ASP A 402 22.94 -19.49 31.11
N TYR A 403 21.69 -19.04 31.26
CA TYR A 403 20.50 -19.81 30.93
C TYR A 403 19.34 -18.93 30.48
N PHE A 404 18.40 -19.54 29.76
CA PHE A 404 17.15 -18.89 29.33
C PHE A 404 15.94 -19.58 29.95
N VAL A 405 15.06 -18.80 30.57
CA VAL A 405 13.81 -19.29 31.18
C VAL A 405 12.64 -18.35 30.89
N PRO A 406 11.38 -18.82 30.86
CA PRO A 406 10.21 -17.93 30.88
C PRO A 406 10.24 -17.01 32.10
N ALA A 407 9.45 -15.93 32.09
CA ALA A 407 9.41 -14.99 33.22
C ALA A 407 9.03 -15.67 34.55
N SER A 408 8.17 -16.69 34.52
CA SER A 408 7.80 -17.50 35.69
C SER A 408 8.96 -18.28 36.30
N GLY A 409 10.04 -18.52 35.54
CA GLY A 409 11.28 -19.15 36.01
C GLY A 409 12.35 -18.16 36.49
N VAL A 410 12.16 -16.85 36.33
CA VAL A 410 13.09 -15.83 36.84
C VAL A 410 12.73 -15.50 38.29
N THR A 411 13.63 -15.80 39.22
CA THR A 411 13.43 -15.46 40.63
C THR A 411 13.45 -13.94 40.85
N ALA A 412 12.79 -13.46 41.91
CA ALA A 412 12.74 -12.03 42.24
C ALA A 412 14.14 -11.36 42.31
N ALA A 413 15.14 -12.08 42.84
CA ALA A 413 16.51 -11.57 42.96
C ALA A 413 17.28 -11.54 41.63
N ASN A 414 16.89 -12.37 40.65
CA ASN A 414 17.62 -12.50 39.38
C ASN A 414 17.08 -11.58 38.28
N TRP A 415 15.99 -10.84 38.51
CA TRP A 415 15.49 -9.87 37.51
C TRP A 415 16.53 -8.78 37.19
N ALA A 416 17.28 -8.33 38.20
CA ALA A 416 18.39 -7.39 38.02
C ALA A 416 19.52 -7.97 37.16
N ASN A 417 19.61 -9.30 37.05
CA ASN A 417 20.66 -10.04 36.36
C ASN A 417 20.24 -10.46 34.93
N VAL A 418 19.10 -10.01 34.44
CA VAL A 418 18.70 -10.24 33.05
C VAL A 418 19.54 -9.36 32.12
N VAL A 419 20.24 -10.00 31.19
CA VAL A 419 21.12 -9.34 30.19
C VAL A 419 20.62 -9.50 28.76
N ALA A 420 19.71 -10.45 28.51
CA ALA A 420 19.10 -10.66 27.20
C ALA A 420 17.65 -11.15 27.30
N VAL A 421 16.88 -10.96 26.24
CA VAL A 421 15.55 -11.57 26.07
C VAL A 421 15.46 -12.22 24.70
N ARG A 422 14.82 -13.38 24.62
CA ARG A 422 14.44 -14.01 23.36
C ARG A 422 12.94 -13.93 23.19
N VAL A 423 12.53 -13.14 22.22
CA VAL A 423 11.13 -12.89 21.88
C VAL A 423 10.74 -13.81 20.73
N SER A 424 9.59 -14.47 20.86
CA SER A 424 8.94 -15.26 19.82
C SER A 424 7.54 -14.72 19.57
N LEU A 425 7.25 -14.34 18.32
CA LEU A 425 5.95 -13.86 17.87
C LEU A 425 5.32 -14.88 16.93
N LEU A 426 4.07 -15.24 17.19
CA LEU A 426 3.23 -15.91 16.20
C LEU A 426 2.46 -14.86 15.42
N VAL A 427 2.74 -14.75 14.13
CA VAL A 427 2.11 -13.77 13.23
C VAL A 427 1.19 -14.51 12.28
N ARG A 428 -0.03 -14.00 12.09
CA ARG A 428 -1.05 -14.56 11.19
C ARG A 428 -1.47 -13.56 10.12
N THR A 429 -1.97 -14.07 9.00
CA THR A 429 -2.59 -13.20 7.99
C THR A 429 -3.82 -12.49 8.58
N PRO A 430 -4.02 -11.19 8.36
CA PRO A 430 -5.21 -10.47 8.85
C PRO A 430 -6.53 -10.99 8.25
N ALA A 431 -6.49 -11.50 7.02
CA ALA A 431 -7.62 -12.14 6.37
C ALA A 431 -7.61 -13.66 6.58
N ASN A 432 -8.81 -14.23 6.73
CA ASN A 432 -9.07 -15.67 6.66
C ASN A 432 -9.26 -16.15 5.20
N ASN A 433 -9.36 -17.46 4.99
CA ASN A 433 -9.54 -18.11 3.68
C ASN A 433 -8.40 -17.81 2.69
N ILE A 434 -7.17 -17.69 3.21
CA ILE A 434 -5.95 -17.55 2.41
C ILE A 434 -5.42 -18.93 2.00
N ALA A 435 -5.41 -19.87 2.94
CA ALA A 435 -5.10 -21.25 2.65
C ALA A 435 -6.33 -22.01 2.08
N PRO A 436 -6.14 -23.03 1.22
CA PRO A 436 -7.25 -23.84 0.71
C PRO A 436 -7.93 -24.67 1.80
N SER A 437 -7.16 -25.11 2.81
CA SER A 437 -7.59 -25.85 3.99
C SER A 437 -6.92 -25.29 5.24
N PRO A 438 -7.37 -25.66 6.46
CA PRO A 438 -6.64 -25.31 7.67
C PRO A 438 -5.20 -25.80 7.65
N VAL A 439 -4.28 -24.99 8.19
CA VAL A 439 -2.83 -25.23 8.14
C VAL A 439 -2.28 -25.32 9.55
N ALA A 440 -1.64 -26.45 9.87
CA ALA A 440 -0.91 -26.61 11.13
C ALA A 440 0.35 -25.73 11.17
N TYR A 441 0.73 -25.27 12.35
CA TYR A 441 1.96 -24.51 12.57
C TYR A 441 2.63 -24.99 13.85
N THR A 442 3.96 -24.87 13.94
CA THR A 442 4.70 -25.18 15.16
C THR A 442 5.08 -23.89 15.88
N TYR A 443 4.70 -23.78 17.15
CA TYR A 443 5.00 -22.63 18.01
C TYR A 443 5.15 -23.09 19.46
N ASN A 444 6.21 -22.62 20.13
CA ASN A 444 6.54 -22.96 21.52
C ASN A 444 6.48 -24.49 21.83
N GLY A 445 7.00 -25.31 20.91
CA GLY A 445 7.02 -26.78 21.05
C GLY A 445 5.70 -27.51 20.77
N ALA A 446 4.60 -26.79 20.53
CA ALA A 446 3.31 -27.35 20.14
C ALA A 446 3.06 -27.22 18.63
N THR A 447 2.29 -28.15 18.05
CA THR A 447 1.88 -28.10 16.64
C THR A 447 0.36 -28.18 16.49
N PRO A 448 -0.38 -27.12 16.86
CA PRO A 448 -1.82 -27.09 16.69
C PRO A 448 -2.24 -26.96 15.23
N THR A 449 -3.44 -27.46 14.91
CA THR A 449 -4.14 -27.22 13.64
C THR A 449 -5.40 -26.41 13.92
N PRO A 450 -5.39 -25.09 13.67
CA PRO A 450 -6.57 -24.24 13.84
C PRO A 450 -7.72 -24.67 12.94
N ALA A 451 -8.94 -24.22 13.25
CA ALA A 451 -10.09 -24.42 12.37
C ALA A 451 -10.15 -23.42 11.21
N ASP A 452 -9.43 -22.30 11.32
CA ASP A 452 -9.36 -21.27 10.28
C ASP A 452 -8.40 -21.62 9.14
N ARG A 453 -8.40 -20.81 8.09
CA ARG A 453 -7.54 -20.94 6.92
C ARG A 453 -6.59 -19.75 6.78
N ARG A 454 -6.09 -19.24 7.91
CA ARG A 454 -5.06 -18.20 7.96
C ARG A 454 -3.68 -18.84 7.82
N LEU A 455 -2.77 -18.13 7.17
CA LEU A 455 -1.35 -18.52 7.20
C LEU A 455 -0.72 -17.92 8.45
N ARG A 456 0.21 -18.67 9.04
CA ARG A 456 0.94 -18.27 10.25
C ARG A 456 2.44 -18.45 10.05
N ARG A 457 3.24 -17.60 10.70
CA ARG A 457 4.69 -17.72 10.74
C ARG A 457 5.20 -17.27 12.10
N VAL A 458 6.26 -17.94 12.55
CA VAL A 458 6.95 -17.59 13.79
C VAL A 458 8.13 -16.68 13.46
N PHE A 459 8.27 -15.59 14.22
CA PHE A 459 9.44 -14.73 14.23
C PHE A 459 10.10 -14.81 15.59
N THR A 460 11.39 -15.14 15.62
CA THR A 460 12.14 -15.25 16.86
C THR A 460 13.41 -14.42 16.76
N SER A 461 13.72 -13.63 17.79
CA SER A 461 14.98 -12.91 17.91
C SER A 461 15.47 -12.91 19.35
N THR A 462 16.79 -12.97 19.53
CA THR A 462 17.43 -12.76 20.83
C THR A 462 18.03 -11.35 20.84
N ILE A 463 17.67 -10.57 21.85
CA ILE A 463 17.99 -9.16 21.99
C ILE A 463 18.72 -8.98 23.30
N ALA A 464 19.96 -8.49 23.26
CA ALA A 464 20.70 -8.13 24.45
C ALA A 464 20.29 -6.73 24.94
N LEU A 465 20.25 -6.54 26.26
CA LEU A 465 20.01 -5.26 26.91
C LEU A 465 21.35 -4.51 26.95
N ARG A 466 21.53 -3.51 26.10
CA ARG A 466 22.85 -2.87 25.91
C ARG A 466 23.38 -2.26 27.20
N ASN A 467 22.51 -1.67 28.00
CA ASN A 467 22.87 -1.05 29.27
C ASN A 467 23.17 -2.06 30.40
N ARG A 468 23.36 -3.34 30.07
CA ARG A 468 23.65 -4.44 31.02
C ARG A 468 24.88 -5.27 30.61
N LEU A 469 25.56 -4.92 29.53
CA LEU A 469 26.69 -5.71 28.98
C LEU A 469 28.07 -5.12 29.31
N ASP A 470 28.13 -4.03 30.07
CA ASP A 470 29.35 -3.24 30.32
C ASP A 470 29.92 -3.45 31.72
#